data_AF-A0A1H6DSJ9-F1
#
_entry.id   AF-A0A1H6DSJ9-F1
#
_cell.length_a   1.000
_cell.length_b   1.000
_cell.length_c   1.000
_cell.angle_alpha   90.00
_cell.angle_beta   90.00
_cell.angle_gamma   90.00
#
_symmetry.space_group_name_H-M   'P 1'
#
loop_
_entity.id
_entity.type
_entity.pdbx_description
1 polymer ?
#
loop_
_entity_poly.entity_id
_entity_poly.type
_entity_poly.pdbx_seq_one_letter_code
_entity_poly.pdbx_strand_id
1 'polypeptide(L)'
;MTVRSELLDCVQANLAVLADHHHGAGTHLNLGAALRFRWRAGQLPTVEPTLEQHLSDAESLLGLRLVDRRAVTDGPLTEAVRPGEQAYVIADAYELPWVPYFQQRHMEHSFLLTADGEVVDAYANDTQWGPAKPGTWQYPGLRVAGEVLHFAPGAAPSPVASLDGGEVEEYVSAYESEPDRVAALDRLTLETWLLARSRKLHAAFREHRGLPAPTALAEHLGRWDALVEQTYLAYRRVVRGRPEPAAVVERLRAVLVADREVFALGDERWRRSVAGVVASVLDVSEQQLLGGVSFTSLPRFSSFRLVEIVEQLESELGADIDAADLLPENLHRLDDLCQVIRPPAVRTEGVLP
;
A
#
# COMPACT_ATOMS: atom_id res chain seq x y z
N MET A 1 -18.61 7.12 2.82
CA MET A 1 -17.41 7.10 3.68
C MET A 1 -16.39 8.02 3.03
N THR A 2 -15.74 8.89 3.79
CA THR A 2 -14.75 9.84 3.27
C THR A 2 -13.44 9.11 2.93
N VAL A 3 -12.69 9.60 1.94
CA VAL A 3 -11.33 9.11 1.63
C VAL A 3 -10.48 9.11 2.89
N ARG A 4 -9.74 8.02 3.12
CA ARG A 4 -8.81 7.86 4.26
C ARG A 4 -7.47 8.55 4.00
N SER A 5 -7.51 9.87 3.90
CA SER A 5 -6.37 10.72 3.55
C SER A 5 -5.16 10.55 4.47
N GLU A 6 -5.36 10.15 5.72
CA GLU A 6 -4.28 9.93 6.69
C GLU A 6 -3.35 8.77 6.32
N LEU A 7 -3.78 7.90 5.39
CA LEU A 7 -3.04 6.74 4.91
C LEU A 7 -2.26 6.97 3.62
N LEU A 8 -2.52 8.08 2.93
CA LEU A 8 -2.14 8.28 1.53
C LEU A 8 -1.06 9.36 1.43
N ASP A 9 -0.10 9.22 0.52
CA ASP A 9 0.79 10.34 0.20
C ASP A 9 0.07 11.45 -0.60
N CYS A 10 0.81 12.52 -0.93
CA CYS A 10 0.26 13.68 -1.64
C CYS A 10 -0.19 13.39 -3.06
N VAL A 11 0.25 12.28 -3.69
CA VAL A 11 -0.14 11.86 -5.04
C VAL A 11 -1.35 10.91 -4.95
N GLN A 12 -1.29 9.94 -4.05
CA GLN A 12 -2.36 8.97 -3.81
C GLN A 12 -3.66 9.63 -3.33
N ALA A 13 -3.59 10.68 -2.50
CA ALA A 13 -4.77 11.28 -1.86
C ALA A 13 -5.83 11.77 -2.87
N ASN A 14 -5.42 12.37 -3.98
CA ASN A 14 -6.36 12.92 -4.96
C ASN A 14 -6.76 11.88 -6.03
N LEU A 15 -5.91 10.88 -6.31
CA LEU A 15 -6.32 9.69 -7.05
C LEU A 15 -7.41 8.91 -6.31
N ALA A 16 -7.33 8.86 -4.98
CA ALA A 16 -8.34 8.23 -4.14
C ALA A 16 -9.72 8.89 -4.25
N VAL A 17 -9.77 10.23 -4.35
CA VAL A 17 -11.02 10.97 -4.57
C VAL A 17 -11.65 10.58 -5.92
N LEU A 18 -10.85 10.55 -6.99
CA LEU A 18 -11.33 10.16 -8.32
C LEU A 18 -11.82 8.71 -8.36
N ALA A 19 -11.08 7.80 -7.72
CA ALA A 19 -11.44 6.39 -7.67
C ALA A 19 -12.77 6.17 -6.93
N ASP A 20 -12.93 6.78 -5.76
CA ASP A 20 -14.16 6.68 -4.98
C ASP A 20 -15.36 7.34 -5.67
N HIS A 21 -15.12 8.43 -6.42
CA HIS A 21 -16.15 9.07 -7.24
C HIS A 21 -16.67 8.14 -8.35
N HIS A 22 -15.77 7.45 -9.06
CA HIS A 22 -16.13 6.62 -10.20
C HIS A 22 -16.61 5.20 -9.85
N HIS A 23 -15.98 4.56 -8.87
CA HIS A 23 -16.18 3.14 -8.57
C HIS A 23 -16.84 2.88 -7.21
N GLY A 24 -17.12 3.95 -6.46
CA GLY A 24 -17.78 3.89 -5.16
C GLY A 24 -16.81 3.96 -3.99
N ALA A 25 -17.37 4.31 -2.82
CA ALA A 25 -16.59 4.56 -1.61
C ALA A 25 -15.76 3.36 -1.18
N GLY A 26 -14.50 3.61 -0.82
CA GLY A 26 -13.55 2.58 -0.38
C GLY A 26 -12.70 1.98 -1.49
N THR A 27 -12.97 2.30 -2.77
CA THR A 27 -12.14 1.85 -3.90
C THR A 27 -10.68 2.26 -3.72
N HIS A 28 -10.42 3.45 -3.18
CA HIS A 28 -9.06 3.91 -2.89
C HIS A 28 -8.23 2.96 -2.01
N LEU A 29 -8.85 2.15 -1.16
CA LEU A 29 -8.15 1.19 -0.33
C LEU A 29 -7.43 0.11 -1.15
N ASN A 30 -7.83 -0.10 -2.41
CA ASN A 30 -7.11 -0.98 -3.32
C ASN A 30 -5.63 -0.56 -3.54
N LEU A 31 -5.26 0.71 -3.32
CA LEU A 31 -3.85 1.14 -3.31
C LEU A 31 -3.02 0.40 -2.25
N GLY A 32 -3.67 -0.12 -1.20
CA GLY A 32 -3.05 -0.95 -0.17
C GLY A 32 -2.93 -2.43 -0.53
N ALA A 33 -3.35 -2.87 -1.71
CA ALA A 33 -3.33 -4.30 -2.05
C ALA A 33 -1.91 -4.90 -1.98
N ALA A 34 -0.92 -4.17 -2.49
CA ALA A 34 0.47 -4.59 -2.44
C ALA A 34 1.24 -3.84 -1.34
N LEU A 35 1.68 -4.55 -0.29
CA LEU A 35 2.67 -4.01 0.63
C LEU A 35 4.06 -4.20 0.01
N ARG A 36 4.57 -3.12 -0.57
CA ARG A 36 5.87 -3.08 -1.26
C ARG A 36 6.93 -2.48 -0.35
N PHE A 37 8.05 -3.17 -0.23
CA PHE A 37 9.32 -2.63 0.24
C PHE A 37 10.33 -2.73 -0.89
N ARG A 38 10.12 -1.94 -1.94
CA ARG A 38 11.09 -1.77 -3.03
C ARG A 38 11.65 -0.36 -2.95
N TRP A 39 12.95 -0.24 -3.14
CA TRP A 39 13.63 1.04 -3.11
C TRP A 39 14.47 1.22 -4.38
N ARG A 40 14.66 2.48 -4.77
CA ARG A 40 15.52 2.88 -5.87
C ARG A 40 16.84 3.39 -5.31
N ALA A 41 17.94 3.04 -5.97
CA ALA A 41 19.25 3.60 -5.64
C ALA A 41 19.29 5.10 -5.94
N GLY A 42 20.07 5.82 -5.15
CA GLY A 42 20.33 7.26 -5.25
C GLY A 42 21.53 7.60 -4.39
N GLN A 43 21.71 8.87 -4.01
CA GLN A 43 22.68 9.21 -2.97
C GLN A 43 22.32 8.51 -1.65
N LEU A 44 21.04 8.55 -1.30
CA LEU A 44 20.42 7.69 -0.31
C LEU A 44 19.31 6.91 -1.02
N PRO A 45 19.08 5.63 -0.68
CA PRO A 45 18.02 4.86 -1.30
C PRO A 45 16.66 5.49 -0.99
N THR A 46 15.64 5.12 -1.76
CA THR A 46 14.30 5.65 -1.52
C THR A 46 13.17 4.71 -1.91
N VAL A 47 12.16 4.65 -1.05
CA VAL A 47 10.88 3.95 -1.26
C VAL A 47 9.80 4.85 -1.86
N GLU A 48 10.11 6.13 -2.09
CA GLU A 48 9.22 7.10 -2.74
C GLU A 48 8.90 6.63 -4.16
N PRO A 49 7.61 6.34 -4.46
CA PRO A 49 7.22 5.94 -5.80
C PRO A 49 7.44 7.07 -6.79
N THR A 50 7.71 6.73 -8.04
CA THR A 50 7.70 7.72 -9.13
C THR A 50 6.26 8.05 -9.51
N LEU A 51 6.06 9.21 -10.14
CA LEU A 51 4.77 9.54 -10.77
C LEU A 51 4.29 8.40 -11.67
N GLU A 52 5.16 7.82 -12.50
CA GLU A 52 4.78 6.73 -13.40
C GLU A 52 4.34 5.45 -12.67
N GLN A 53 4.89 5.18 -11.49
CA GLN A 53 4.40 4.09 -10.63
C GLN A 53 3.01 4.41 -10.08
N HIS A 54 2.76 5.65 -9.65
CA HIS A 54 1.43 6.08 -9.22
C HIS A 54 0.40 6.01 -10.36
N LEU A 55 0.76 6.39 -11.58
CA LEU A 55 -0.13 6.28 -12.75
C LEU A 55 -0.42 4.82 -13.11
N SER A 56 0.59 3.94 -13.03
CA SER A 56 0.40 2.50 -13.20
C SER A 56 -0.50 1.90 -12.11
N ASP A 57 -0.37 2.33 -10.86
CA ASP A 57 -1.22 1.89 -9.75
C ASP A 57 -2.64 2.46 -9.90
N ALA A 58 -2.81 3.69 -10.41
CA ALA A 58 -4.12 4.26 -10.70
C ALA A 58 -4.90 3.40 -11.72
N GLU A 59 -4.24 2.94 -12.78
CA GLU A 59 -4.90 2.06 -13.75
C GLU A 59 -5.16 0.66 -13.18
N SER A 60 -4.13 0.03 -12.62
CA SER A 60 -4.20 -1.39 -12.21
C SER A 60 -4.95 -1.65 -10.89
N LEU A 61 -4.92 -0.71 -9.95
CA LEU A 61 -5.52 -0.86 -8.61
C LEU A 61 -6.77 -0.02 -8.42
N LEU A 62 -6.93 1.08 -9.15
CA LEU A 62 -8.08 1.98 -9.03
C LEU A 62 -9.01 1.96 -10.24
N GLY A 63 -8.63 1.34 -11.36
CA GLY A 63 -9.43 1.37 -12.58
C GLY A 63 -9.55 2.78 -13.15
N LEU A 64 -8.53 3.62 -12.96
CA LEU A 64 -8.44 4.97 -13.52
C LEU A 64 -7.49 4.95 -14.72
N ARG A 65 -8.04 4.99 -15.93
CA ARG A 65 -7.25 4.95 -17.16
C ARG A 65 -6.87 6.36 -17.58
N LEU A 66 -5.57 6.63 -17.71
CA LEU A 66 -5.08 7.90 -18.23
C LEU A 66 -5.51 8.06 -19.69
N VAL A 67 -6.24 9.13 -20.00
CA VAL A 67 -6.69 9.42 -21.38
C VAL A 67 -5.98 10.61 -22.00
N ASP A 68 -5.44 11.50 -21.17
CA ASP A 68 -4.77 12.71 -21.62
C ASP A 68 -3.76 13.18 -20.57
N ARG A 69 -2.61 13.67 -21.01
CA ARG A 69 -1.53 14.21 -20.17
C ARG A 69 -0.92 15.39 -20.90
N ARG A 70 -0.91 16.55 -20.25
CA ARG A 70 -0.39 17.79 -20.82
C ARG A 70 0.47 18.54 -19.81
N ALA A 71 1.69 18.87 -20.21
CA ALA A 71 2.52 19.82 -19.48
C ALA A 71 2.04 21.26 -19.77
N VAL A 72 1.96 22.06 -18.72
CA VAL A 72 1.66 23.50 -18.77
C VAL A 72 2.86 24.22 -18.16
N THR A 73 3.60 24.94 -19.00
CA THR A 73 4.75 25.76 -18.57
C THR A 73 4.38 27.24 -18.45
N ASP A 74 3.42 27.69 -19.26
CA ASP A 74 3.00 29.08 -19.37
C ASP A 74 1.47 29.15 -19.44
N GLY A 75 0.89 30.13 -18.76
CA GLY A 75 -0.57 30.33 -18.70
C GLY A 75 -1.22 29.70 -17.46
N PRO A 76 -2.55 29.88 -17.29
CA PRO A 76 -3.28 29.29 -16.18
C PRO A 76 -3.56 27.80 -16.42
N LEU A 77 -3.42 26.98 -15.39
CA LEU A 77 -3.69 25.53 -15.47
C LEU A 77 -5.14 25.23 -15.87
N THR A 78 -6.08 26.12 -15.53
CA THR A 78 -7.50 25.99 -15.83
C THR A 78 -7.79 25.92 -17.34
N GLU A 79 -6.95 26.51 -18.20
CA GLU A 79 -7.08 26.42 -19.66
C GLU A 79 -6.76 25.02 -20.22
N ALA A 80 -6.07 24.19 -19.44
CA ALA A 80 -5.80 22.80 -19.80
C ALA A 80 -6.88 21.84 -19.29
N VAL A 81 -7.86 22.30 -18.52
CA VAL A 81 -8.97 21.49 -17.99
C VAL A 81 -10.19 21.61 -18.88
N ARG A 82 -10.84 20.47 -19.18
CA ARG A 82 -12.06 20.46 -20.00
C ARG A 82 -13.25 21.02 -19.22
N PRO A 83 -14.11 21.87 -19.82
CA PRO A 83 -15.29 22.39 -19.14
C PRO A 83 -16.21 21.29 -18.62
N GLY A 84 -16.59 21.36 -17.34
CA GLY A 84 -17.44 20.38 -16.68
C GLY A 84 -16.73 19.11 -16.21
N GLU A 85 -15.42 19.01 -16.39
CA GLU A 85 -14.59 17.90 -15.89
C GLU A 85 -13.68 18.35 -14.74
N GLN A 86 -13.19 17.37 -13.97
CA GLN A 86 -12.09 17.54 -13.02
C GLN A 86 -10.83 16.92 -13.62
N ALA A 87 -9.74 17.68 -13.65
CA ALA A 87 -8.42 17.17 -13.98
C ALA A 87 -7.61 16.89 -12.72
N TYR A 88 -6.76 15.88 -12.79
CA TYR A 88 -5.74 15.59 -11.79
C TYR A 88 -4.47 16.37 -12.16
N VAL A 89 -3.97 17.18 -11.24
CA VAL A 89 -2.82 18.05 -11.50
C VAL A 89 -1.65 17.64 -10.62
N ILE A 90 -0.44 17.63 -11.17
CA ILE A 90 0.83 17.61 -10.43
C ILE A 90 1.53 18.95 -10.62
N ALA A 91 1.91 19.61 -9.53
CA ALA A 91 2.69 20.84 -9.56
C ALA A 91 3.67 20.90 -8.38
N ASP A 92 4.52 21.92 -8.34
CA ASP A 92 5.42 22.15 -7.21
C ASP A 92 4.68 22.75 -6.03
N ALA A 93 4.66 22.05 -4.89
CA ALA A 93 4.06 22.48 -3.63
C ALA A 93 4.57 23.84 -3.14
N TYR A 94 5.79 24.23 -3.53
CA TYR A 94 6.36 25.53 -3.22
C TYR A 94 5.50 26.69 -3.78
N GLU A 95 4.77 26.46 -4.86
CA GLU A 95 3.93 27.46 -5.53
C GLU A 95 2.44 27.37 -5.15
N LEU A 96 2.04 26.41 -4.31
CA LEU A 96 0.63 26.13 -3.99
C LEU A 96 0.22 26.78 -2.64
N PRO A 97 -0.56 27.89 -2.63
CA PRO A 97 -0.79 28.69 -1.41
C PRO A 97 -1.69 28.04 -0.35
N TRP A 98 -2.36 26.92 -0.65
CA TRP A 98 -3.24 26.24 0.30
C TRP A 98 -2.56 25.11 1.09
N VAL A 99 -1.33 24.72 0.72
CA VAL A 99 -0.54 23.71 1.44
C VAL A 99 0.55 24.35 2.29
N PRO A 100 0.96 23.73 3.42
CA PRO A 100 1.97 24.30 4.31
C PRO A 100 3.38 24.37 3.71
N TYR A 101 3.59 23.78 2.53
CA TYR A 101 4.86 23.81 1.80
C TYR A 101 5.08 25.09 0.99
N PHE A 102 4.04 25.93 0.85
CA PHE A 102 4.10 27.17 0.09
C PHE A 102 5.27 28.06 0.53
N GLN A 103 6.18 28.34 -0.40
CA GLN A 103 7.40 29.10 -0.16
C GLN A 103 8.34 28.51 0.91
N GLN A 104 8.18 27.22 1.25
CA GLN A 104 8.98 26.53 2.27
C GLN A 104 9.82 25.38 1.69
N ARG A 105 9.21 24.54 0.83
CA ARG A 105 9.88 23.35 0.28
C ARG A 105 9.37 23.02 -1.11
N HIS A 106 10.30 22.81 -2.02
CA HIS A 106 10.03 22.23 -3.34
C HIS A 106 9.73 20.75 -3.20
N MET A 107 8.58 20.33 -3.73
CA MET A 107 8.20 18.91 -3.86
C MET A 107 7.00 18.76 -4.79
N GLU A 108 6.89 17.63 -5.47
CA GLU A 108 5.70 17.30 -6.24
C GLU A 108 4.48 17.18 -5.31
N HIS A 109 3.36 17.75 -5.73
CA HIS A 109 2.11 17.69 -4.99
C HIS A 109 0.94 17.60 -5.95
N SER A 110 -0.04 16.76 -5.62
CA SER A 110 -1.23 16.59 -6.45
C SER A 110 -2.43 17.34 -5.91
N PHE A 111 -3.37 17.68 -6.80
CA PHE A 111 -4.69 18.17 -6.47
C PHE A 111 -5.64 17.94 -7.65
N LEU A 112 -6.94 18.07 -7.42
CA LEU A 112 -7.94 18.11 -8.49
C LEU A 112 -8.25 19.56 -8.83
N LEU A 113 -8.41 19.86 -10.12
CA LEU A 113 -8.71 21.18 -10.64
C LEU A 113 -9.87 21.11 -11.63
N THR A 114 -10.83 22.02 -11.51
CA THR A 114 -11.87 22.25 -12.52
C THR A 114 -11.53 23.44 -13.42
N ALA A 115 -12.20 23.55 -14.56
CA ALA A 115 -12.00 24.67 -15.50
C ALA A 115 -12.41 26.05 -14.94
N ASP A 116 -13.31 26.10 -13.95
CA ASP A 116 -13.69 27.33 -13.22
C ASP A 116 -12.70 27.68 -12.10
N GLY A 117 -11.71 26.82 -11.84
CA GLY A 117 -10.66 27.05 -10.85
C GLY A 117 -10.97 26.54 -9.46
N GLU A 118 -11.96 25.67 -9.30
CA GLU A 118 -12.13 24.92 -8.07
C GLU A 118 -10.94 23.97 -7.90
N VAL A 119 -10.24 24.11 -6.77
CA VAL A 119 -9.16 23.22 -6.35
C VAL A 119 -9.71 22.33 -5.25
N VAL A 120 -9.63 21.01 -5.42
CA VAL A 120 -9.89 20.04 -4.36
C VAL A 120 -8.58 19.34 -4.03
N ASP A 121 -8.20 19.36 -2.76
CA ASP A 121 -7.03 18.66 -2.27
C ASP A 121 -7.42 17.82 -1.07
N ALA A 122 -7.26 16.50 -1.19
CA ALA A 122 -7.55 15.55 -0.15
C ALA A 122 -6.31 15.21 0.70
N TYR A 123 -5.16 15.84 0.47
CA TYR A 123 -3.96 15.56 1.24
C TYR A 123 -4.11 15.95 2.72
N ALA A 124 -3.68 15.06 3.61
CA ALA A 124 -3.67 15.28 5.05
C ALA A 124 -2.30 14.94 5.63
N ASN A 125 -1.64 15.91 6.28
CA ASN A 125 -0.37 15.70 6.96
C ASN A 125 -0.06 16.81 7.96
N ASP A 126 0.56 16.45 9.09
CA ASP A 126 1.11 17.43 10.02
C ASP A 126 2.58 17.68 9.69
N THR A 127 2.91 18.92 9.34
CA THR A 127 4.27 19.30 8.97
C THR A 127 4.84 20.32 9.95
N GLN A 128 6.15 20.56 9.87
CA GLN A 128 6.79 21.59 10.69
C GLN A 128 6.34 23.03 10.37
N TRP A 129 5.68 23.24 9.22
CA TRP A 129 5.17 24.54 8.76
C TRP A 129 3.66 24.71 9.01
N GLY A 130 3.01 23.68 9.56
CA GLY A 130 1.58 23.64 9.78
C GLY A 130 0.92 22.42 9.16
N PRO A 131 -0.38 22.21 9.44
CA PRO A 131 -1.13 21.09 8.92
C PRO A 131 -1.54 21.31 7.46
N ALA A 132 -1.33 20.32 6.62
CA ALA A 132 -2.08 20.14 5.37
C ALA A 132 -3.42 19.48 5.72
N LYS A 133 -4.54 20.08 5.29
CA LYS A 133 -5.88 19.60 5.60
C LYS A 133 -6.67 19.43 4.31
N PRO A 134 -7.46 18.36 4.18
CA PRO A 134 -8.37 18.20 3.06
C PRO A 134 -9.31 19.40 2.94
N GLY A 135 -9.52 19.89 1.73
CA GLY A 135 -10.33 21.08 1.51
C GLY A 135 -10.61 21.40 0.05
N THR A 136 -11.34 22.51 -0.12
CA THR A 136 -11.69 23.07 -1.42
C THR A 136 -11.40 24.56 -1.43
N TRP A 137 -10.80 25.05 -2.52
CA TRP A 137 -10.43 26.45 -2.71
C TRP A 137 -10.79 26.91 -4.11
N GLN A 138 -10.73 28.23 -4.34
CA GLN A 138 -11.09 28.85 -5.60
C GLN A 138 -9.92 29.68 -6.14
N TYR A 139 -9.38 29.25 -7.28
CA TYR A 139 -8.27 29.87 -8.02
C TYR A 139 -8.51 29.88 -9.54
N PRO A 140 -9.45 30.70 -10.07
CA PRO A 140 -9.79 30.76 -11.50
C PRO A 140 -8.61 31.07 -12.45
N GLY A 141 -7.52 31.64 -11.93
CA GLY A 141 -6.32 31.99 -12.66
C GLY A 141 -5.05 31.38 -12.07
N LEU A 142 -5.12 30.16 -11.52
CA LEU A 142 -3.96 29.46 -10.98
C LEU A 142 -2.86 29.31 -12.03
N ARG A 143 -1.76 30.03 -11.84
CA ARG A 143 -0.61 30.09 -12.76
C ARG A 143 0.61 29.51 -12.07
N VAL A 144 0.77 28.20 -12.19
CA VAL A 144 1.94 27.43 -11.74
C VAL A 144 2.31 26.45 -12.84
N ALA A 145 3.59 26.12 -12.97
CA ALA A 145 4.00 25.09 -13.90
C ALA A 145 3.57 23.72 -13.37
N GLY A 146 3.09 22.84 -14.25
CA GLY A 146 2.62 21.54 -13.82
C GLY A 146 2.16 20.63 -14.96
N GLU A 147 1.75 19.43 -14.58
CA GLU A 147 1.15 18.45 -15.47
C GLU A 147 -0.34 18.31 -15.16
N VAL A 148 -1.17 18.40 -16.20
CA VAL A 148 -2.62 18.21 -16.13
C VAL A 148 -2.97 16.88 -16.79
N LEU A 149 -3.58 15.99 -16.01
CA LEU A 149 -3.92 14.63 -16.37
C LEU A 149 -5.42 14.44 -16.31
N HIS A 150 -5.98 13.78 -17.33
CA HIS A 150 -7.39 13.39 -17.34
C HIS A 150 -7.48 11.87 -17.26
N PHE A 151 -8.32 11.39 -16.35
CA PHE A 151 -8.63 9.98 -16.20
C PHE A 151 -10.05 9.69 -16.66
N ALA A 152 -10.23 8.52 -17.27
CA ALA A 152 -11.55 7.95 -17.52
C ALA A 152 -11.72 6.69 -16.66
N PRO A 153 -12.96 6.38 -16.20
CA PRO A 153 -13.22 5.12 -15.53
C PRO A 153 -12.97 3.95 -16.47
N GLY A 154 -12.15 3.00 -16.01
CA GLY A 154 -11.95 1.69 -16.61
C GLY A 154 -12.82 0.61 -15.95
N ALA A 155 -12.43 -0.65 -16.09
CA ALA A 155 -13.04 -1.74 -15.34
C ALA A 155 -12.66 -1.65 -13.86
N ALA A 156 -13.63 -1.87 -12.96
CA ALA A 156 -13.38 -1.89 -11.53
C ALA A 156 -12.43 -3.06 -11.17
N PRO A 157 -11.24 -2.79 -10.61
CA PRO A 157 -10.28 -3.84 -10.30
C PRO A 157 -10.62 -4.54 -8.97
N SER A 158 -10.24 -5.81 -8.87
CA SER A 158 -10.30 -6.58 -7.62
C SER A 158 -8.91 -7.13 -7.31
N PRO A 159 -7.97 -6.28 -6.85
CA PRO A 159 -6.61 -6.71 -6.58
C PRO A 159 -6.56 -7.66 -5.37
N VAL A 160 -5.53 -8.50 -5.35
CA VAL A 160 -5.26 -9.47 -4.28
C VAL A 160 -4.16 -8.94 -3.38
N ALA A 161 -4.23 -9.24 -2.09
CA ALA A 161 -3.18 -8.88 -1.14
C ALA A 161 -1.85 -9.51 -1.55
N SER A 162 -0.79 -8.71 -1.66
CA SER A 162 0.56 -9.20 -1.98
C SER A 162 1.61 -8.55 -1.11
N LEU A 163 2.66 -9.31 -0.77
CA LEU A 163 3.88 -8.79 -0.16
C LEU A 163 5.00 -8.84 -1.18
N ASP A 164 5.74 -7.76 -1.24
CA ASP A 164 6.86 -7.61 -2.14
C ASP A 164 8.01 -7.01 -1.35
N GLY A 165 8.93 -7.87 -0.92
CA GLY A 165 10.05 -7.48 -0.05
C GLY A 165 11.32 -7.25 -0.86
N GLY A 166 12.03 -6.16 -0.56
CA GLY A 166 13.39 -5.90 -1.02
C GLY A 166 14.45 -6.29 0.01
N GLU A 167 15.70 -6.00 -0.34
CA GLU A 167 16.87 -6.23 0.51
C GLU A 167 16.95 -5.18 1.63
N VAL A 168 16.63 -5.60 2.86
CA VAL A 168 16.62 -4.73 4.06
C VAL A 168 18.04 -4.31 4.43
N GLU A 169 18.99 -5.24 4.40
CA GLU A 169 20.36 -4.99 4.84
C GLU A 169 21.06 -3.94 3.99
N GLU A 170 20.87 -3.99 2.66
CA GLU A 170 21.46 -3.02 1.74
C GLU A 170 20.84 -1.63 1.92
N TYR A 171 19.52 -1.55 2.05
CA TYR A 171 18.80 -0.30 2.31
C TYR A 171 19.29 0.38 3.59
N VAL A 172 19.34 -0.38 4.68
CA VAL A 172 19.70 0.14 6.00
C VAL A 172 21.18 0.54 6.04
N SER A 173 22.07 -0.27 5.47
CA SER A 173 23.52 -0.01 5.45
C SER A 173 23.88 1.27 4.71
N ALA A 174 23.10 1.66 3.69
CA ALA A 174 23.30 2.92 2.99
C ALA A 174 23.09 4.13 3.92
N TYR A 175 22.07 4.09 4.79
CA TYR A 175 21.87 5.15 5.78
C TYR A 175 22.86 5.10 6.94
N GLU A 176 23.34 3.94 7.35
CA GLU A 176 24.37 3.83 8.39
C GLU A 176 25.70 4.42 7.92
N SER A 177 26.03 4.20 6.64
CA SER A 177 27.32 4.57 6.05
C SER A 177 27.39 6.04 5.60
N GLU A 178 26.27 6.75 5.53
CA GLU A 178 26.23 8.15 5.09
C GLU A 178 26.91 9.08 6.12
N PRO A 179 28.01 9.78 5.74
CA PRO A 179 28.71 10.71 6.63
C PRO A 179 27.89 11.95 7.00
N ASP A 180 27.07 12.46 6.08
CA ASP A 180 26.17 13.58 6.36
C ASP A 180 24.93 13.08 7.11
N ARG A 181 25.04 13.05 8.44
CA ARG A 181 23.96 12.61 9.33
C ARG A 181 22.72 13.49 9.24
N VAL A 182 22.85 14.76 8.85
CA VAL A 182 21.69 15.64 8.66
C VAL A 182 20.91 15.19 7.42
N ALA A 183 21.62 14.98 6.31
CA ALA A 183 21.01 14.49 5.07
C ALA A 183 20.38 13.09 5.25
N ALA A 184 21.08 12.18 5.94
CA ALA A 184 20.59 10.84 6.24
C ALA A 184 19.27 10.87 7.02
N LEU A 185 19.21 11.63 8.10
CA LEU A 185 18.02 11.71 8.96
C LEU A 185 16.88 12.51 8.33
N ASP A 186 17.17 13.53 7.52
CA ASP A 186 16.16 14.24 6.74
C ASP A 186 15.48 13.29 5.75
N ARG A 187 16.27 12.51 5.00
CA ARG A 187 15.69 11.51 4.08
C ARG A 187 14.93 10.42 4.85
N LEU A 188 15.51 9.85 5.90
CA LEU A 188 14.84 8.84 6.73
C LEU A 188 13.51 9.32 7.31
N THR A 189 13.36 10.62 7.61
CA THR A 189 12.10 11.19 8.09
C THR A 189 10.98 10.98 7.07
N LEU A 190 11.24 11.24 5.77
CA LEU A 190 10.26 10.99 4.72
C LEU A 190 10.02 9.48 4.51
N GLU A 191 11.10 8.71 4.50
CA GLU A 191 11.05 7.28 4.19
C GLU A 191 10.26 6.49 5.22
N THR A 192 10.54 6.72 6.51
CA THR A 192 9.79 6.09 7.60
C THR A 192 8.32 6.49 7.59
N TRP A 193 8.01 7.74 7.21
CA TRP A 193 6.63 8.22 7.06
C TRP A 193 5.89 7.52 5.91
N LEU A 194 6.52 7.38 4.73
CA LEU A 194 5.96 6.63 3.60
C LEU A 194 5.76 5.15 3.94
N LEU A 195 6.75 4.55 4.60
CA LEU A 195 6.71 3.15 5.01
C LEU A 195 5.59 2.89 6.03
N ALA A 196 5.46 3.72 7.05
CA ALA A 196 4.38 3.60 8.03
C ALA A 196 3.00 3.75 7.38
N ARG A 197 2.82 4.73 6.48
CA ARG A 197 1.55 4.94 5.77
C ARG A 197 1.17 3.77 4.88
N SER A 198 2.08 3.28 4.06
CA SER A 198 1.82 2.11 3.19
C SER A 198 1.40 0.86 3.97
N ARG A 199 1.92 0.66 5.18
CA ARG A 199 1.56 -0.48 6.06
C ARG A 199 0.19 -0.33 6.69
N LYS A 200 -0.15 0.89 7.13
CA LYS A 200 -1.50 1.21 7.59
C LYS A 200 -2.52 1.11 6.45
N LEU A 201 -2.15 1.53 5.24
CA LEU A 201 -2.97 1.39 4.04
C LEU A 201 -3.20 -0.09 3.68
N HIS A 202 -2.15 -0.92 3.76
CA HIS A 202 -2.29 -2.35 3.55
C HIS A 202 -3.18 -3.02 4.61
N ALA A 203 -3.04 -2.65 5.89
CA ALA A 203 -3.93 -3.11 6.94
C ALA A 203 -5.39 -2.71 6.68
N ALA A 204 -5.63 -1.47 6.24
CA ALA A 204 -6.96 -0.98 5.89
C ALA A 204 -7.57 -1.69 4.68
N PHE A 205 -6.77 -2.01 3.66
CA PHE A 205 -7.18 -2.83 2.53
C PHE A 205 -7.64 -4.21 2.98
N ARG A 206 -6.86 -4.88 3.84
CA ARG A 206 -7.18 -6.20 4.37
C ARG A 206 -8.49 -6.20 5.15
N GLU A 207 -8.66 -5.23 6.06
CA GLU A 207 -9.90 -5.04 6.81
C GLU A 207 -11.09 -4.81 5.88
N HIS A 208 -10.95 -3.95 4.88
CA HIS A 208 -12.00 -3.68 3.90
C HIS A 208 -12.38 -4.92 3.08
N ARG A 209 -11.44 -5.83 2.85
CA ARG A 209 -11.66 -7.12 2.17
C ARG A 209 -12.12 -8.23 3.12
N GLY A 210 -12.31 -7.95 4.41
CA GLY A 210 -12.70 -8.94 5.41
C GLY A 210 -11.62 -9.99 5.69
N LEU A 211 -10.35 -9.70 5.38
CA LEU A 211 -9.25 -10.62 5.63
C LEU A 211 -8.91 -10.64 7.13
N PRO A 212 -8.56 -11.80 7.71
CA PRO A 212 -8.19 -11.90 9.12
C PRO A 212 -7.05 -10.96 9.47
N ALA A 213 -7.16 -10.27 10.62
CA ALA A 213 -6.09 -9.42 11.13
C ALA A 213 -5.14 -10.24 12.01
N PRO A 214 -3.82 -10.23 11.75
CA PRO A 214 -2.84 -10.87 12.62
C PRO A 214 -2.88 -10.24 14.02
N THR A 215 -2.79 -11.06 15.07
CA THR A 215 -2.82 -10.59 16.47
C THR A 215 -1.76 -9.51 16.76
N ALA A 216 -0.57 -9.63 16.15
CA ALA A 216 0.54 -8.69 16.33
C ALA A 216 0.45 -7.41 15.48
N LEU A 217 -0.58 -7.26 14.62
CA LEU A 217 -0.67 -6.18 13.64
C LEU A 217 -0.73 -4.80 14.30
N ALA A 218 -1.60 -4.62 15.29
CA ALA A 218 -1.78 -3.33 15.95
C ALA A 218 -0.50 -2.86 16.65
N GLU A 219 0.16 -3.78 17.37
CA GLU A 219 1.45 -3.49 18.01
C GLU A 219 2.53 -3.15 16.98
N HIS A 220 2.57 -3.87 15.86
CA HIS A 220 3.52 -3.61 14.80
C HIS A 220 3.32 -2.25 14.12
N LEU A 221 2.07 -1.86 13.83
CA LEU A 221 1.78 -0.52 13.33
C LEU A 221 2.16 0.57 14.35
N GLY A 222 2.00 0.31 15.65
CA GLY A 222 2.47 1.20 16.70
C GLY A 222 4.00 1.35 16.75
N ARG A 223 4.75 0.28 16.44
CA ARG A 223 6.22 0.35 16.30
C ARG A 223 6.64 1.23 15.13
N TRP A 224 5.91 1.17 14.01
CA TRP A 224 6.13 2.08 12.88
C TRP A 224 5.87 3.54 13.23
N ASP A 225 4.79 3.83 13.96
CA ASP A 225 4.51 5.20 14.43
C ASP A 225 5.60 5.74 15.35
N ALA A 226 6.04 4.93 16.31
CA ALA A 226 7.13 5.31 17.20
C ALA A 226 8.43 5.56 16.43
N LEU A 227 8.71 4.82 15.35
CA LEU A 227 9.88 5.02 14.52
C LEU A 227 9.82 6.33 13.73
N VAL A 228 8.65 6.70 13.18
CA VAL A 228 8.44 7.99 12.50
C VAL A 228 8.75 9.15 13.46
N GLU A 229 8.19 9.12 14.67
CA GLU A 229 8.43 10.14 15.68
C GLU A 229 9.92 10.21 16.08
N GLN A 230 10.54 9.07 16.34
CA GLN A 230 11.95 8.99 16.74
C GLN A 230 12.89 9.52 15.67
N THR A 231 12.62 9.20 14.41
CA THR A 231 13.43 9.64 13.26
C THR A 231 13.34 11.16 13.10
N TYR A 232 12.14 11.72 13.19
CA TYR A 232 11.96 13.18 13.15
C TYR A 232 12.65 13.88 14.32
N LEU A 233 12.53 13.34 15.54
CA LEU A 233 13.22 13.89 16.73
C LEU A 233 14.74 13.81 16.57
N ALA A 234 15.27 12.71 16.04
CA ALA A 234 16.68 12.54 15.77
C ALA A 234 17.17 13.60 14.77
N TYR A 235 16.47 13.76 13.63
CA TYR A 235 16.75 14.79 12.64
C TYR A 235 16.82 16.19 13.28
N ARG A 236 15.77 16.58 14.02
CA ARG A 236 15.69 17.90 14.67
C ARG A 236 16.79 18.13 15.70
N ARG A 237 17.28 17.09 16.36
CA ARG A 237 18.40 17.17 17.29
C ARG A 237 19.72 17.41 16.57
N VAL A 238 20.00 16.63 15.52
CA VAL A 238 21.26 16.72 14.77
C VAL A 238 21.36 18.06 14.04
N VAL A 239 20.27 18.56 13.45
CA VAL A 239 20.21 19.91 12.87
C VAL A 239 20.56 21.01 13.89
N ARG A 240 20.25 20.79 15.18
CA ARG A 240 20.58 21.72 16.27
C ARG A 240 21.98 21.48 16.86
N GLY A 241 22.84 20.71 16.20
CA GLY A 241 24.19 20.38 16.66
C GLY A 241 24.22 19.48 17.90
N ARG A 242 23.15 18.73 18.18
CA ARG A 242 23.11 17.74 19.26
C ARG A 242 23.46 16.35 18.72
N PRO A 243 23.99 15.44 19.56
CA PRO A 243 24.26 14.06 19.14
C PRO A 243 22.99 13.35 18.65
N GLU A 244 23.16 12.54 17.61
CA GLU A 244 22.17 11.60 17.09
C GLU A 244 21.78 10.58 18.18
N PRO A 245 20.47 10.37 18.43
CA PRO A 245 20.01 9.29 19.29
C PRO A 245 20.46 7.93 18.77
N ALA A 246 20.94 7.06 19.65
CA ALA A 246 21.35 5.72 19.27
C ALA A 246 20.18 4.89 18.69
N ALA A 247 20.52 3.95 17.81
CA ALA A 247 19.64 2.86 17.36
C ALA A 247 18.43 3.24 16.49
N VAL A 248 18.32 4.45 15.93
CA VAL A 248 17.25 4.77 14.96
C VAL A 248 17.28 3.81 13.78
N VAL A 249 18.47 3.63 13.20
CA VAL A 249 18.66 2.79 12.01
C VAL A 249 18.50 1.29 12.34
N GLU A 250 18.96 0.86 13.52
CA GLU A 250 18.74 -0.51 14.00
C GLU A 250 17.26 -0.81 14.28
N ARG A 251 16.49 0.16 14.78
CA ARG A 251 15.04 0.01 14.95
C ARG A 251 14.33 -0.11 13.61
N LEU A 252 14.74 0.68 12.60
CA LEU A 252 14.25 0.56 11.24
C LEU A 252 14.50 -0.84 10.68
N ARG A 253 15.71 -1.38 10.85
CA ARG A 253 16.05 -2.76 10.46
C ARG A 253 15.09 -3.76 11.11
N ALA A 254 14.92 -3.67 12.42
CA ALA A 254 14.08 -4.59 13.18
C ALA A 254 12.60 -4.55 12.75
N VAL A 255 12.03 -3.37 12.48
CA VAL A 255 10.63 -3.29 12.02
C VAL A 255 10.46 -3.77 10.58
N LEU A 256 11.41 -3.49 9.68
CA LEU A 256 11.37 -3.97 8.30
C LEU A 256 11.48 -5.49 8.21
N VAL A 257 12.36 -6.11 9.01
CA VAL A 257 12.46 -7.57 9.09
C VAL A 257 11.15 -8.17 9.60
N ALA A 258 10.55 -7.56 10.63
CA ALA A 258 9.29 -8.01 11.20
C ALA A 258 8.08 -7.86 10.27
N ASP A 259 8.13 -6.99 9.25
CA ASP A 259 7.03 -6.85 8.26
C ASP A 259 6.70 -8.21 7.63
N ARG A 260 7.73 -9.01 7.30
CA ARG A 260 7.54 -10.31 6.63
C ARG A 260 6.80 -11.32 7.49
N GLU A 261 6.93 -11.24 8.81
CA GLU A 261 6.26 -12.13 9.78
C GLU A 261 4.87 -11.61 10.13
N VAL A 262 4.74 -10.31 10.37
CA VAL A 262 3.47 -9.70 10.80
C VAL A 262 2.48 -9.62 9.66
N PHE A 263 2.94 -9.18 8.49
CA PHE A 263 2.10 -9.13 7.30
C PHE A 263 2.14 -10.42 6.51
N ALA A 264 2.94 -11.41 6.95
CA ALA A 264 3.12 -12.70 6.29
C ALA A 264 1.79 -13.12 5.69
N LEU A 265 1.78 -13.23 4.36
CA LEU A 265 0.73 -13.93 3.65
C LEU A 265 0.92 -15.44 3.86
N GLY A 266 1.17 -15.85 5.11
CA GLY A 266 1.05 -17.22 5.55
C GLY A 266 -0.26 -17.82 5.03
N ASP A 267 -1.27 -16.97 4.78
CA ASP A 267 -2.49 -17.30 4.05
C ASP A 267 -2.35 -17.31 2.51
N GLU A 268 -1.71 -16.37 1.78
CA GLU A 268 -1.77 -16.37 0.29
C GLU A 268 -0.85 -17.40 -0.38
N ARG A 269 0.38 -17.60 0.12
CA ARG A 269 1.26 -18.66 -0.41
C ARG A 269 0.68 -20.02 -0.09
N TRP A 270 0.16 -20.17 1.12
CA TRP A 270 -0.58 -21.34 1.57
C TRP A 270 -1.83 -21.55 0.75
N ARG A 271 -2.66 -20.53 0.57
CA ARG A 271 -3.86 -20.52 -0.27
C ARG A 271 -3.56 -20.89 -1.70
N ARG A 272 -2.42 -20.46 -2.26
CA ARG A 272 -1.97 -20.93 -3.58
C ARG A 272 -1.55 -22.39 -3.58
N SER A 273 -0.81 -22.86 -2.56
CA SER A 273 -0.47 -24.29 -2.42
C SER A 273 -1.73 -25.16 -2.27
N VAL A 274 -2.68 -24.72 -1.45
CA VAL A 274 -3.99 -25.36 -1.23
C VAL A 274 -4.81 -25.32 -2.52
N ALA A 275 -4.82 -24.19 -3.23
CA ALA A 275 -5.48 -24.06 -4.52
C ALA A 275 -4.87 -25.01 -5.57
N GLY A 276 -3.55 -25.22 -5.57
CA GLY A 276 -2.87 -26.18 -6.44
C GLY A 276 -3.33 -27.62 -6.20
N VAL A 277 -3.43 -28.03 -4.94
CA VAL A 277 -3.96 -29.36 -4.55
C VAL A 277 -5.43 -29.50 -4.97
N VAL A 278 -6.27 -28.52 -4.64
CA VAL A 278 -7.69 -28.54 -5.01
C VAL A 278 -7.89 -28.52 -6.53
N ALA A 279 -7.08 -27.75 -7.26
CA ALA A 279 -7.09 -27.68 -8.72
C ALA A 279 -6.75 -29.04 -9.34
N SER A 280 -5.73 -29.73 -8.80
CA SER A 280 -5.32 -31.06 -9.22
C SER A 280 -6.44 -32.09 -9.03
N VAL A 281 -7.07 -32.12 -7.85
CA VAL A 281 -8.13 -33.10 -7.55
C VAL A 281 -9.42 -32.84 -8.33
N LEU A 282 -9.80 -31.57 -8.47
CA LEU A 282 -11.05 -31.18 -9.15
C LEU A 282 -10.88 -30.96 -10.66
N ASP A 283 -9.66 -31.03 -11.18
CA ASP A 283 -9.31 -30.84 -12.60
C ASP A 283 -9.83 -29.50 -13.14
N VAL A 284 -9.48 -28.42 -12.42
CA VAL A 284 -9.84 -27.03 -12.74
C VAL A 284 -8.61 -26.14 -12.68
N SER A 285 -8.71 -24.93 -13.21
CA SER A 285 -7.61 -23.96 -13.08
C SER A 285 -7.50 -23.41 -11.66
N GLU A 286 -6.27 -23.22 -11.17
CA GLU A 286 -6.00 -22.51 -9.91
C GLU A 286 -6.63 -21.11 -9.90
N GLN A 287 -6.61 -20.41 -11.04
CA GLN A 287 -7.16 -19.06 -11.17
C GLN A 287 -8.67 -19.02 -10.90
N GLN A 288 -9.41 -20.06 -11.30
CA GLN A 288 -10.84 -20.17 -11.04
C GLN A 288 -11.14 -20.37 -9.54
N LEU A 289 -10.29 -21.13 -8.85
CA LEU A 289 -10.39 -21.35 -7.40
C LEU A 289 -10.01 -20.11 -6.59
N LEU A 290 -8.91 -19.45 -6.96
CA LEU A 290 -8.45 -18.19 -6.35
C LEU A 290 -9.46 -17.05 -6.56
N GLY A 291 -10.27 -17.13 -7.61
CA GLY A 291 -11.41 -16.24 -7.88
C GLY A 291 -12.65 -16.49 -7.00
N GLY A 292 -12.59 -17.45 -6.07
CA GLY A 292 -13.61 -17.65 -5.04
C GLY A 292 -14.81 -18.52 -5.47
N VAL A 293 -14.67 -19.32 -6.53
CA VAL A 293 -15.73 -20.26 -6.96
C VAL A 293 -16.06 -21.25 -5.84
N SER A 294 -17.34 -21.58 -5.64
CA SER A 294 -17.70 -22.68 -4.73
C SER A 294 -17.41 -24.02 -5.41
N PHE A 295 -16.81 -24.94 -4.67
CA PHE A 295 -16.51 -26.27 -5.16
C PHE A 295 -17.78 -27.02 -5.57
N THR A 296 -18.89 -26.79 -4.87
CA THR A 296 -20.21 -27.39 -5.18
C THR A 296 -20.73 -27.06 -6.58
N SER A 297 -20.24 -25.97 -7.19
CA SER A 297 -20.59 -25.57 -8.56
C SER A 297 -19.68 -26.22 -9.62
N LEU A 298 -18.66 -26.97 -9.22
CA LEU A 298 -17.69 -27.59 -10.11
C LEU A 298 -18.14 -29.00 -10.52
N PRO A 299 -18.02 -29.39 -11.81
CA PRO A 299 -18.56 -30.66 -12.31
C PRO A 299 -18.02 -31.93 -11.63
N ARG A 300 -16.79 -31.88 -11.11
CA ARG A 300 -16.12 -33.04 -10.49
C ARG A 300 -16.25 -33.09 -8.97
N PHE A 301 -16.90 -32.10 -8.36
CA PHE A 301 -17.02 -32.04 -6.91
C PHE A 301 -17.93 -33.15 -6.37
N SER A 302 -17.45 -33.86 -5.34
CA SER A 302 -18.18 -34.90 -4.61
C SER A 302 -17.53 -35.11 -3.23
N SER A 303 -18.24 -35.77 -2.31
CA SER A 303 -17.70 -36.11 -0.99
C SER A 303 -16.41 -36.96 -1.07
N PHE A 304 -16.27 -37.82 -2.09
CA PHE A 304 -15.04 -38.57 -2.31
C PHE A 304 -13.86 -37.67 -2.71
N ARG A 305 -14.09 -36.64 -3.52
CA ARG A 305 -13.06 -35.67 -3.89
C ARG A 305 -12.67 -34.75 -2.74
N LEU A 306 -13.60 -34.47 -1.82
CA LEU A 306 -13.27 -33.76 -0.59
C LEU A 306 -12.28 -34.54 0.29
N VAL A 307 -12.52 -35.84 0.46
CA VAL A 307 -11.59 -36.71 1.22
C VAL A 307 -10.21 -36.71 0.56
N GLU A 308 -10.15 -36.85 -0.77
CA GLU A 308 -8.89 -36.82 -1.51
C GLU A 308 -8.15 -35.48 -1.41
N ILE A 309 -8.88 -34.35 -1.41
CA ILE A 309 -8.30 -33.02 -1.15
C ILE A 309 -7.66 -33.00 0.23
N VAL A 310 -8.38 -33.44 1.27
CA VAL A 310 -7.88 -33.47 2.66
C VAL A 310 -6.64 -34.35 2.77
N GLU A 311 -6.68 -35.58 2.22
CA GLU A 311 -5.56 -36.52 2.23
C GLU A 311 -4.32 -35.95 1.49
N GLN A 312 -4.51 -35.25 0.36
CA GLN A 312 -3.40 -34.62 -0.36
C GLN A 312 -2.85 -33.40 0.37
N LEU A 313 -3.70 -32.60 1.03
CA LEU A 313 -3.22 -31.48 1.84
C LEU A 313 -2.36 -31.97 3.02
N GLU A 314 -2.77 -33.03 3.71
CA GLU A 314 -2.00 -33.61 4.81
C GLU A 314 -0.70 -34.26 4.32
N SER A 315 -0.74 -35.01 3.21
CA SER A 315 0.43 -35.76 2.72
C SER A 315 1.42 -34.92 1.91
N GLU A 316 0.96 -34.03 1.04
CA GLU A 316 1.81 -33.22 0.16
C GLU A 316 2.29 -31.92 0.82
N LEU A 317 1.42 -31.28 1.62
CA LEU A 317 1.72 -30.00 2.25
C LEU A 317 2.05 -30.11 3.74
N GLY A 318 1.88 -31.29 4.35
CA GLY A 318 2.03 -31.46 5.80
C GLY A 318 1.01 -30.64 6.59
N ALA A 319 -0.17 -30.37 6.01
CA ALA A 319 -1.22 -29.61 6.65
C ALA A 319 -1.71 -30.33 7.92
N ASP A 320 -2.02 -29.56 8.97
CA ASP A 320 -2.71 -30.08 10.16
C ASP A 320 -4.17 -29.61 10.13
N ILE A 321 -5.11 -30.54 10.30
CA ILE A 321 -6.55 -30.31 10.19
C ILE A 321 -7.23 -30.96 11.40
N ASP A 322 -7.90 -30.13 12.22
CA ASP A 322 -8.64 -30.66 13.37
C ASP A 322 -9.86 -31.44 12.87
N ALA A 323 -10.05 -32.67 13.37
CA ALA A 323 -11.19 -33.51 13.03
C ALA A 323 -12.53 -32.84 13.37
N ALA A 324 -12.57 -31.92 14.34
CA ALA A 324 -13.75 -31.14 14.67
C ALA A 324 -14.13 -30.10 13.59
N ASP A 325 -13.17 -29.70 12.76
CA ASP A 325 -13.34 -28.66 11.74
C ASP A 325 -13.67 -29.21 10.34
N LEU A 326 -13.68 -30.54 10.17
CA LEU A 326 -14.08 -31.27 8.95
C LEU A 326 -15.61 -31.28 8.74
N LEU A 327 -16.21 -30.10 8.74
CA LEU A 327 -17.64 -29.90 8.51
C LEU A 327 -17.91 -29.49 7.05
N PRO A 328 -19.02 -29.94 6.42
CA PRO A 328 -19.32 -29.62 5.02
C PRO A 328 -19.24 -28.12 4.69
N GLU A 329 -19.72 -27.26 5.59
CA GLU A 329 -19.68 -25.80 5.46
C GLU A 329 -18.26 -25.24 5.33
N ASN A 330 -17.25 -25.88 5.92
CA ASN A 330 -15.85 -25.43 5.89
C ASN A 330 -15.08 -25.96 4.66
N LEU A 331 -15.68 -26.87 3.89
CA LEU A 331 -15.01 -27.61 2.83
C LEU A 331 -15.52 -27.25 1.43
N HIS A 332 -16.39 -26.24 1.28
CA HIS A 332 -17.04 -25.92 0.01
C HIS A 332 -16.42 -24.76 -0.76
N ARG A 333 -15.43 -24.07 -0.18
CA ARG A 333 -14.71 -22.96 -0.80
C ARG A 333 -13.26 -22.98 -0.40
N LEU A 334 -12.41 -22.41 -1.24
CA LEU A 334 -10.97 -22.33 -1.00
C LEU A 334 -10.65 -21.54 0.26
N ASP A 335 -11.32 -20.40 0.47
CA ASP A 335 -11.03 -19.52 1.60
C ASP A 335 -11.46 -20.15 2.93
N ASP A 336 -12.63 -20.80 2.97
CA ASP A 336 -13.12 -21.54 4.14
C ASP A 336 -12.18 -22.71 4.49
N LEU A 337 -11.71 -23.42 3.46
CA LEU A 337 -10.74 -24.49 3.61
C LEU A 337 -9.42 -23.97 4.18
N CYS A 338 -8.92 -22.84 3.68
CA CYS A 338 -7.69 -22.20 4.18
C CYS A 338 -7.81 -21.72 5.63
N GLN A 339 -9.02 -21.47 6.15
CA GLN A 339 -9.23 -21.08 7.55
C GLN A 339 -9.10 -22.25 8.53
N VAL A 340 -9.49 -23.46 8.11
CA VAL A 340 -9.49 -24.64 8.98
C VAL A 340 -8.20 -25.46 8.89
N ILE A 341 -7.43 -25.31 7.82
CA ILE A 341 -6.16 -26.02 7.64
C ILE A 341 -4.98 -25.14 8.03
N ARG A 342 -4.09 -25.68 8.87
CA ARG A 342 -2.90 -24.95 9.34
C ARG A 342 -1.67 -25.40 8.55
N PRO A 343 -0.77 -24.46 8.18
CA PRO A 343 0.51 -24.83 7.60
C PRO A 343 1.33 -25.66 8.61
N PRO A 344 2.22 -26.54 8.13
CA PRO A 344 3.07 -27.34 9.02
C PRO A 344 3.85 -26.43 9.97
N ALA A 345 3.86 -26.77 11.26
CA ALA A 345 4.68 -26.06 12.23
C ALA A 345 6.15 -26.11 11.78
N VAL A 346 6.78 -24.96 11.59
CA VAL A 346 8.22 -24.87 11.32
C VAL A 346 8.93 -25.52 12.51
N ARG A 347 9.44 -26.73 12.31
CA ARG A 347 10.34 -27.36 13.28
C ARG A 347 11.60 -26.52 13.31
N THR A 348 11.74 -25.64 14.30
CA THR A 348 13.05 -25.19 14.74
C THR A 348 13.78 -26.43 15.22
N GLU A 349 14.61 -27.01 14.36
CA GLU A 349 15.45 -28.14 14.73
C GLU A 349 16.27 -27.72 15.95
N GLY A 350 15.97 -28.40 17.06
CA GLY A 350 16.67 -28.24 18.31
C GLY A 350 18.14 -28.51 18.08
N VAL A 351 18.96 -27.51 18.39
CA VAL A 351 20.34 -27.73 18.82
C VAL A 351 20.26 -28.69 20.00
N LEU A 352 20.72 -29.91 19.81
CA LEU A 352 21.04 -30.84 20.87
C LEU A 352 22.57 -31.02 20.92
N PRO A 353 23.12 -31.25 22.12
CA PRO A 353 24.35 -30.65 22.63
C PRO A 353 25.66 -31.15 22.04
#